data_AF-A0A9D1W3F0-F1
#
_entry.id   AF-A0A9D1W3F0-F1
#
_cell.length_a   1.000
_cell.length_b   1.000
_cell.length_c   1.000
_cell.angle_alpha   90.00
_cell.angle_beta   90.00
_cell.angle_gamma   90.00
#
_symmetry.space_group_name_H-M   'P 1'
#
loop_
_entity.id
_entity.type
_entity.pdbx_description
1 polymer ?
#
loop_
_entity_poly.entity_id
_entity_poly.type
_entity_poly.pdbx_seq_one_letter_code
_entity_poly.pdbx_strand_id
1 'polypeptide(L)'
;MTTLILEASKYLMIFLMIYYAYLNFRFFGEKYDFRKLKLCRKQNAAMFLIHFLGFYSLYLSRGEEEILVFYGAQVLFFGLYLVLSRLFYRNISRLLLNNMCLLLSIGFLMLARLDMEQARRQFVIAAAAAVVTWLIPLIIDRVWQLAGIPWVYGGAGLV
;
A
#
# COMPACT_ATOMS: atom_id res chain seq x y z
N MET A 1 -26.10 4.53 -17.93
CA MET A 1 -25.02 5.52 -17.65
C MET A 1 -24.01 4.96 -16.66
N THR A 2 -24.44 4.55 -15.45
CA THR A 2 -23.56 3.98 -14.41
C THR A 2 -22.83 2.72 -14.87
N THR A 3 -23.49 1.80 -15.58
CA THR A 3 -22.88 0.57 -16.12
C THR A 3 -21.73 0.85 -17.10
N LEU A 4 -21.90 1.85 -17.98
CA LEU A 4 -20.87 2.28 -18.93
C LEU A 4 -19.66 2.89 -18.22
N ILE A 5 -19.90 3.69 -17.17
CA ILE A 5 -18.83 4.25 -16.33
C ILE A 5 -18.07 3.14 -15.59
N LEU A 6 -18.78 2.13 -15.08
CA LEU A 6 -18.16 0.99 -14.39
C LEU A 6 -17.27 0.17 -15.33
N GLU A 7 -17.72 -0.11 -16.55
CA GLU A 7 -16.92 -0.81 -17.56
C GLU A 7 -15.69 0.00 -17.99
N ALA A 8 -15.87 1.28 -18.29
CA ALA A 8 -14.77 2.18 -18.61
C ALA A 8 -13.73 2.24 -17.48
N SER A 9 -14.18 2.30 -16.22
CA SER A 9 -13.29 2.29 -15.05
C SER A 9 -12.49 0.99 -14.93
N LYS A 10 -13.07 -0.17 -15.29
CA LYS A 10 -12.36 -1.45 -15.28
C LYS A 10 -11.21 -1.46 -16.30
N TYR A 11 -11.48 -1.04 -17.53
CA TYR A 11 -10.45 -0.97 -18.58
C TYR A 11 -9.35 0.03 -18.22
N LEU A 12 -9.72 1.19 -17.67
CA LEU A 12 -8.76 2.19 -17.21
C LEU A 12 -7.86 1.65 -16.08
N MET A 13 -8.42 0.92 -15.10
CA MET A 13 -7.63 0.28 -14.04
C MET A 13 -6.63 -0.74 -14.61
N ILE A 14 -7.05 -1.57 -15.57
CA ILE A 14 -6.15 -2.55 -16.22
C ILE A 14 -5.00 -1.83 -16.93
N PHE A 15 -5.32 -0.79 -17.71
CA PHE A 15 -4.31 0.02 -18.38
C PHE A 15 -3.31 0.64 -17.39
N LEU A 16 -3.80 1.18 -16.27
CA LEU A 16 -2.96 1.74 -15.22
C LEU A 16 -2.10 0.69 -14.53
N MET A 17 -2.60 -0.54 -14.35
CA MET A 17 -1.84 -1.64 -13.78
C MET A 17 -0.68 -2.03 -14.70
N ILE A 18 -0.93 -2.11 -16.01
CA ILE A 18 0.11 -2.36 -17.02
C ILE A 18 1.14 -1.23 -17.00
N TYR A 19 0.69 0.02 -16.93
CA TYR A 19 1.57 1.17 -16.79
C TYR A 19 2.43 1.11 -15.52
N TYR A 20 1.84 0.75 -14.39
CA TYR A 20 2.54 0.61 -13.12
C TYR A 20 3.60 -0.52 -13.17
N ALA A 21 3.26 -1.66 -13.77
CA ALA A 21 4.20 -2.76 -14.01
C ALA A 21 5.36 -2.32 -14.91
N TYR A 22 5.08 -1.60 -16.00
CA TYR A 22 6.10 -1.01 -16.86
C TYR A 22 7.04 -0.06 -16.09
N LEU A 23 6.51 0.78 -15.20
CA LEU A 23 7.34 1.65 -14.35
C LEU A 23 8.27 0.85 -13.42
N ASN A 24 7.81 -0.29 -12.91
CA ASN A 24 8.66 -1.20 -12.11
C ASN A 24 9.82 -1.76 -12.94
N PHE A 25 9.55 -2.28 -14.13
CA PHE A 25 10.61 -2.77 -15.02
C PHE A 25 11.59 -1.67 -15.42
N ARG A 26 11.08 -0.48 -15.75
CA ARG A 26 11.91 0.68 -16.11
C ARG A 26 12.79 1.14 -14.95
N PHE A 27 12.35 0.99 -13.70
CA PHE A 27 13.14 1.33 -12.53
C PHE A 27 14.44 0.50 -12.45
N PHE A 28 14.39 -0.79 -12.79
CA PHE A 28 15.58 -1.65 -12.80
C PHE A 28 16.57 -1.31 -13.92
N GLY A 29 16.08 -0.80 -15.05
CA GLY A 29 16.92 -0.38 -16.18
C GLY A 29 17.58 0.99 -16.01
N GLU A 30 17.15 1.81 -15.04
CA GLU A 30 17.62 3.18 -14.88
C GLU A 30 18.83 3.26 -13.94
N LYS A 31 19.92 3.90 -14.37
CA LYS A 31 21.15 4.05 -13.56
C LYS A 31 21.14 5.30 -12.68
N TYR A 32 20.40 6.35 -13.07
CA TYR A 32 20.43 7.65 -12.41
C TYR A 32 19.38 7.77 -11.29
N ASP A 33 19.81 8.11 -10.08
CA ASP A 33 18.92 8.21 -8.91
C ASP A 33 17.84 9.28 -9.04
N PHE A 34 18.14 10.43 -9.65
CA PHE A 34 17.13 11.45 -9.91
C PHE A 34 15.95 10.93 -10.77
N ARG A 35 16.28 10.11 -11.78
CA ARG A 35 15.26 9.50 -12.66
C ARG A 35 14.49 8.41 -11.94
N LYS A 36 15.15 7.59 -11.11
CA LYS A 36 14.49 6.63 -10.20
C LYS A 36 13.48 7.31 -9.29
N LEU A 37 13.84 8.46 -8.69
CA LEU A 37 12.93 9.23 -7.85
C LEU A 37 11.71 9.74 -8.62
N LYS A 38 11.89 10.18 -9.88
CA LYS A 38 10.78 10.58 -10.76
C LYS A 38 9.88 9.39 -11.10
N LEU A 39 10.46 8.21 -11.34
CA LEU A 39 9.70 6.97 -11.58
C LEU A 39 8.90 6.57 -10.33
N CYS A 40 9.49 6.60 -9.14
CA CYS A 40 8.77 6.31 -7.89
C CYS A 40 7.63 7.29 -7.62
N ARG A 41 7.78 8.58 -7.98
CA ARG A 41 6.68 9.55 -7.90
C ARG A 41 5.54 9.20 -8.87
N LYS A 42 5.87 8.78 -10.10
CA LYS A 42 4.87 8.32 -11.07
C LYS A 42 4.17 7.04 -10.60
N GLN A 43 4.90 6.10 -10.00
CA GLN A 43 4.32 4.91 -9.39
C GLN A 43 3.32 5.25 -8.29
N ASN A 44 3.69 6.17 -7.39
CA ASN A 44 2.79 6.60 -6.32
C ASN A 44 1.52 7.28 -6.87
N ALA A 45 1.67 8.13 -7.90
CA ALA A 45 0.53 8.75 -8.58
C ALA A 45 -0.39 7.70 -9.24
N ALA A 46 0.19 6.72 -9.93
CA ALA A 46 -0.57 5.62 -10.53
C ALA A 46 -1.27 4.76 -9.47
N MET A 47 -0.62 4.48 -8.34
CA MET A 47 -1.21 3.76 -7.21
C MET A 47 -2.45 4.49 -6.67
N PHE A 48 -2.34 5.79 -6.36
CA PHE A 48 -3.49 6.57 -5.88
C PHE A 48 -4.60 6.67 -6.93
N LEU A 49 -4.25 6.75 -8.22
CA LEU A 49 -5.25 6.77 -9.30
C LEU A 49 -6.02 5.43 -9.39
N ILE A 50 -5.31 4.29 -9.31
CA ILE A 50 -5.94 2.95 -9.27
C ILE A 50 -6.82 2.81 -8.03
N HIS A 51 -6.32 3.25 -6.87
CA HIS A 51 -7.05 3.19 -5.60
C HIS A 51 -8.33 4.04 -5.65
N PHE A 52 -8.23 5.27 -6.16
CA PHE A 52 -9.38 6.15 -6.38
C PHE A 52 -10.41 5.54 -7.33
N LEU A 53 -9.99 5.10 -8.53
CA LEU A 53 -10.89 4.47 -9.50
C LEU A 53 -11.56 3.22 -8.94
N GLY A 54 -10.82 2.41 -8.18
CA GLY A 54 -11.32 1.23 -7.51
C GLY A 54 -12.48 1.56 -6.56
N PHE A 55 -12.24 2.45 -5.59
CA PHE A 55 -13.25 2.83 -4.60
C PHE A 55 -14.39 3.65 -5.19
N TYR A 56 -14.12 4.50 -6.18
CA TYR A 56 -15.15 5.22 -6.92
C TYR A 56 -16.08 4.25 -7.67
N SER A 57 -15.51 3.25 -8.36
CA SER A 57 -16.32 2.22 -9.03
C SER A 57 -17.16 1.41 -8.04
N LEU A 58 -16.62 1.15 -6.84
CA LEU A 58 -17.34 0.42 -5.80
C LEU A 58 -18.48 1.25 -5.20
N TYR A 59 -18.22 2.53 -4.91
CA TYR A 59 -19.22 3.48 -4.45
C TYR A 59 -20.37 3.63 -5.45
N LEU A 60 -20.07 3.78 -6.75
CA LEU A 60 -21.10 3.90 -7.77
C LEU A 60 -21.95 2.63 -7.91
N SER A 61 -21.40 1.46 -7.55
CA SER A 61 -22.11 0.19 -7.62
C SER A 61 -22.97 -0.11 -6.39
N ARG A 62 -22.55 0.27 -5.19
CA ARG A 62 -23.30 0.01 -3.94
C ARG A 62 -24.12 1.20 -3.44
N GLY A 63 -23.68 2.43 -3.71
CA GLY A 63 -24.34 3.66 -3.26
C GLY A 63 -24.21 3.96 -1.76
N GLU A 64 -23.41 3.19 -1.02
CA GLU A 64 -23.25 3.33 0.43
C GLU A 64 -22.22 4.43 0.78
N GLU A 65 -22.59 5.36 1.67
CA GLU A 65 -21.69 6.44 2.12
C GLU A 65 -20.52 5.94 2.97
N GLU A 66 -20.68 4.79 3.64
CA GLU A 66 -19.63 4.15 4.46
C GLU A 66 -18.35 3.88 3.64
N ILE A 67 -18.50 3.65 2.34
CA ILE A 67 -17.40 3.40 1.40
C ILE A 67 -16.52 4.63 1.24
N LEU A 68 -17.11 5.82 1.22
CA LEU A 68 -16.39 7.08 1.11
C LEU A 68 -15.61 7.38 2.39
N VAL A 69 -16.21 7.13 3.56
CA VAL A 69 -15.55 7.29 4.86
C VAL A 69 -14.36 6.32 4.97
N PHE A 70 -14.58 5.05 4.61
CA PHE A 70 -13.52 4.04 4.63
C PHE A 70 -12.40 4.36 3.64
N TYR A 71 -12.74 4.81 2.42
CA TYR A 71 -11.76 5.29 1.45
C TYR A 71 -10.94 6.47 1.98
N GLY A 72 -11.59 7.46 2.60
CA GLY A 72 -10.90 8.60 3.22
C GLY A 72 -9.90 8.17 4.30
N ALA A 73 -10.30 7.25 5.18
CA ALA A 73 -9.41 6.67 6.19
C ALA A 73 -8.21 5.95 5.57
N GLN A 74 -8.42 5.20 4.48
CA GLN A 74 -7.34 4.52 3.78
C GLN A 74 -6.37 5.47 3.08
N VAL A 75 -6.87 6.52 2.42
CA VAL A 75 -6.02 7.53 1.77
C VAL A 75 -5.14 8.21 2.81
N LEU A 76 -5.71 8.57 3.97
CA LEU A 76 -4.96 9.12 5.09
C LEU A 76 -3.92 8.13 5.61
N PHE A 77 -4.29 6.85 5.79
CA PHE A 77 -3.37 5.80 6.21
C PHE A 77 -2.20 5.61 5.24
N PHE A 78 -2.45 5.45 3.94
CA PHE A 78 -1.39 5.30 2.94
C PHE A 78 -0.53 6.56 2.83
N GLY A 79 -1.14 7.76 2.88
CA GLY A 79 -0.42 9.03 2.87
C GLY A 79 0.54 9.15 4.05
N LEU A 80 0.03 8.95 5.28
CA LEU A 80 0.84 8.93 6.50
C LEU A 80 1.88 7.83 6.44
N TYR A 81 1.52 6.63 6.00
CA TYR A 81 2.43 5.50 5.95
C TYR A 81 3.60 5.71 5.02
N LEU A 82 3.35 6.27 3.83
CA LEU A 82 4.42 6.64 2.91
C LEU A 82 5.33 7.72 3.48
N VAL A 83 4.81 8.72 4.19
CA VAL A 83 5.62 9.81 4.76
C VAL A 83 6.43 9.31 5.96
N LEU A 84 5.78 8.69 6.93
CA LEU A 84 6.40 8.23 8.17
C LEU A 84 7.44 7.13 7.92
N SER A 85 7.15 6.15 7.06
CA SER A 85 8.13 5.12 6.71
C SER A 85 9.39 5.72 6.06
N ARG A 86 9.26 6.78 5.25
CA ARG A 86 10.41 7.50 4.68
C ARG A 86 11.19 8.32 5.71
N LEU A 87 10.56 8.75 6.80
CA LEU A 87 11.22 9.49 7.88
C LEU A 87 11.96 8.55 8.85
N PHE A 88 11.31 7.48 9.30
CA PHE A 88 11.92 6.51 10.23
C PHE A 88 12.98 5.63 9.54
N TYR A 89 12.73 5.19 8.30
CA TYR A 89 13.67 4.37 7.54
C TYR A 89 14.40 5.21 6.49
N ARG A 90 15.49 5.86 6.91
CA ARG A 90 16.27 6.78 6.05
C ARG A 90 16.80 6.15 4.75
N ASN A 91 17.05 4.84 4.74
CA ASN A 91 17.55 4.07 3.59
C ASN A 91 16.51 3.11 2.98
N ILE A 92 15.22 3.40 3.08
CA ILE A 92 14.18 2.53 2.52
C ILE A 92 14.18 2.55 0.98
N SER A 93 14.01 1.35 0.38
CA SER A 93 13.73 1.25 -1.05
C SER A 93 12.32 1.77 -1.33
N ARG A 94 12.24 2.97 -1.92
CA ARG A 94 10.96 3.61 -2.29
C ARG A 94 10.14 2.76 -3.26
N LEU A 95 10.80 1.98 -4.11
CA LEU A 95 10.16 1.03 -5.01
C LEU A 95 9.38 -0.03 -4.23
N LEU A 96 10.04 -0.67 -3.25
CA LEU A 96 9.45 -1.71 -2.44
C LEU A 96 8.25 -1.18 -1.66
N LEU A 97 8.43 -0.01 -1.03
CA LEU A 97 7.37 0.66 -0.27
C LEU A 97 6.15 0.96 -1.15
N ASN A 98 6.34 1.49 -2.36
CA ASN A 98 5.26 1.74 -3.31
C ASN A 98 4.53 0.46 -3.70
N ASN A 99 5.26 -0.63 -4.00
CA ASN A 99 4.67 -1.93 -4.35
C ASN A 99 3.88 -2.54 -3.20
N MET A 100 4.40 -2.47 -1.96
CA MET A 100 3.67 -2.92 -0.78
C MET A 100 2.36 -2.15 -0.61
N CYS A 101 2.39 -0.82 -0.73
CA CYS A 101 1.19 0.01 -0.60
C CYS A 101 0.17 -0.28 -1.70
N LEU A 102 0.62 -0.46 -2.96
CA LEU A 102 -0.27 -0.83 -4.06
C LEU A 102 -0.97 -2.17 -3.79
N LEU A 103 -0.21 -3.21 -3.43
CA LEU A 103 -0.77 -4.53 -3.16
C LEU A 103 -1.75 -4.51 -1.99
N LEU A 104 -1.41 -3.79 -0.92
CA LEU A 104 -2.28 -3.62 0.23
C LEU A 104 -3.57 -2.87 -0.14
N SER A 105 -3.46 -1.79 -0.92
CA SER A 105 -4.59 -1.02 -1.43
C SER A 105 -5.54 -1.89 -2.27
N ILE A 106 -5.00 -2.73 -3.17
CA ILE A 106 -5.81 -3.65 -3.98
C ILE A 106 -6.46 -4.72 -3.10
N GLY A 107 -5.73 -5.25 -2.11
CA GLY A 107 -6.26 -6.21 -1.14
C GLY A 107 -7.46 -5.65 -0.38
N PHE A 108 -7.37 -4.40 0.10
CA PHE A 108 -8.51 -3.75 0.74
C PHE A 108 -9.67 -3.46 -0.20
N LEU A 109 -9.40 -3.05 -1.44
CA LEU A 109 -10.45 -2.89 -2.45
C LEU A 109 -11.20 -4.21 -2.69
N MET A 110 -10.48 -5.33 -2.73
CA MET A 110 -11.05 -6.66 -2.89
C MET A 110 -11.89 -7.06 -1.67
N LEU A 111 -11.37 -6.85 -0.46
CA LEU A 111 -12.13 -7.08 0.78
C LEU A 111 -13.39 -6.22 0.83
N ALA A 112 -13.29 -4.93 0.54
CA ALA A 112 -14.44 -4.02 0.52
C ALA A 112 -15.50 -4.42 -0.52
N ARG A 113 -15.07 -5.01 -1.65
CA ARG A 113 -16.01 -5.56 -2.65
C ARG A 113 -16.79 -6.76 -2.12
N LEU A 114 -16.18 -7.59 -1.29
CA LEU A 114 -16.82 -8.75 -0.68
C LEU A 114 -17.69 -8.30 0.50
N ASP A 115 -17.08 -7.74 1.54
CA ASP A 115 -17.73 -7.39 2.80
C ASP A 115 -17.02 -6.21 3.49
N MET A 116 -17.79 -5.17 3.83
CA MET A 116 -17.26 -3.93 4.44
C MET A 116 -16.84 -4.13 5.90
N GLU A 117 -17.52 -4.99 6.64
CA GLU A 117 -17.18 -5.25 8.04
C GLU A 117 -15.85 -6.02 8.14
N GLN A 118 -15.65 -7.03 7.31
CA GLN A 118 -14.38 -7.75 7.21
C GLN A 118 -13.25 -6.81 6.76
N ALA A 119 -13.51 -5.95 5.76
CA ALA A 119 -12.53 -4.97 5.30
C ALA A 119 -12.10 -4.01 6.42
N ARG A 120 -13.03 -3.53 7.24
CA ARG A 120 -12.75 -2.67 8.40
C ARG A 120 -11.89 -3.38 9.44
N ARG A 121 -12.23 -4.63 9.80
CA ARG A 121 -11.45 -5.42 10.77
C ARG A 121 -10.01 -5.65 10.28
N GLN A 122 -9.85 -6.03 9.01
CA GLN A 122 -8.53 -6.22 8.40
C GLN A 122 -7.73 -4.92 8.33
N PHE A 123 -8.39 -3.79 8.06
CA PHE A 123 -7.75 -2.48 8.06
C PHE A 123 -7.20 -2.10 9.44
N VAL A 124 -7.95 -2.35 10.52
CA VAL A 124 -7.48 -2.11 11.90
C VAL A 124 -6.25 -2.97 12.22
N ILE A 125 -6.26 -4.25 11.83
CA ILE A 125 -5.11 -5.15 12.03
C ILE A 125 -3.89 -4.66 11.27
N ALA A 126 -4.05 -4.27 10.00
CA ALA A 126 -2.96 -3.73 9.20
C ALA A 126 -2.43 -2.40 9.74
N ALA A 127 -3.30 -1.53 10.25
CA ALA A 127 -2.91 -0.27 10.88
C ALA A 127 -2.12 -0.51 12.18
N ALA A 128 -2.56 -1.44 13.03
CA ALA A 128 -1.82 -1.85 14.22
C ALA A 128 -0.45 -2.44 13.85
N ALA A 129 -0.39 -3.32 12.85
CA ALA A 129 0.86 -3.88 12.35
C ALA A 129 1.80 -2.78 11.80
N ALA A 130 1.27 -1.77 11.11
CA ALA A 130 2.05 -0.64 10.61
C ALA A 130 2.67 0.22 11.72
N VAL A 131 1.95 0.42 12.83
CA VAL A 131 2.49 1.12 14.01
C VAL A 131 3.62 0.30 14.63
N VAL A 132 3.43 -1.01 14.78
CA VAL A 132 4.47 -1.91 15.30
C VAL A 132 5.71 -1.88 14.39
N THR A 133 5.54 -1.91 13.06
CA THR A 133 6.69 -1.88 12.14
C THR A 133 7.47 -0.58 12.24
N TRP A 134 6.86 0.58 12.45
CA TRP A 134 7.62 1.82 12.68
C TRP A 134 8.42 1.84 13.97
N LEU A 135 8.08 1.03 14.97
CA LEU A 135 8.86 0.92 16.21
C LEU A 135 10.11 0.06 16.03
N ILE A 136 10.13 -0.85 15.05
CA ILE A 136 11.23 -1.81 14.84
C ILE A 136 12.61 -1.13 14.67
N PRO A 137 12.79 -0.07 13.84
CA PRO A 137 14.09 0.58 13.67
C PRO A 137 14.61 1.17 14.98
N LEU A 138 13.73 1.76 15.77
CA LEU A 138 14.10 2.37 17.06
C LEU A 138 14.62 1.32 18.06
N ILE A 139 14.07 0.10 18.00
CA ILE A 139 14.52 -1.03 18.83
C ILE A 139 15.86 -1.57 18.31
N ILE A 140 15.99 -1.76 17.00
CA ILE A 140 17.22 -2.29 16.37
C ILE A 140 18.41 -1.36 16.61
N ASP A 141 18.22 -0.03 16.49
CA ASP A 141 19.27 0.95 16.74
C ASP A 141 19.75 0.94 18.21
N ARG A 142 18.92 0.47 19.16
CA ARG A 142 19.23 0.47 20.60
C ARG A 142 19.72 -0.87 21.12
N VAL A 143 19.36 -1.97 20.47
CA VAL A 143 19.63 -3.33 20.96
C VAL A 143 20.38 -4.13 19.90
N TRP A 144 21.68 -3.87 19.78
CA TRP A 144 22.57 -4.62 18.86
C TRP A 144 22.70 -6.11 19.26
N GLN A 145 22.39 -6.46 20.51
CA GLN A 145 22.45 -7.83 21.04
C GLN A 145 21.31 -8.76 20.60
N LEU A 146 20.17 -8.25 20.09
CA LEU A 146 19.08 -9.11 19.57
C LEU A 146 19.50 -9.87 18.30
N ALA A 147 20.44 -9.33 17.52
CA ALA A 147 21.03 -10.03 16.39
C ALA A 147 21.89 -11.25 16.80
N GLY A 148 22.30 -11.34 18.08
CA GLY A 148 23.15 -12.41 18.60
C GLY A 148 22.40 -13.65 19.10
N ILE A 149 21.07 -13.65 19.18
CA ILE A 149 20.29 -14.77 19.73
C ILE A 149 19.21 -15.28 18.75
N PRO A 150 19.60 -15.76 17.56
CA PRO A 150 18.66 -16.35 16.59
C PRO A 150 17.90 -17.57 17.17
N TRP A 151 18.47 -18.25 18.16
CA TRP A 151 17.86 -19.41 18.83
C TRP A 151 16.59 -19.08 19.64
N VAL A 152 16.50 -17.87 20.21
CA VAL A 152 15.28 -17.46 20.95
C VAL A 152 14.14 -17.15 19.97
N TYR A 153 14.45 -16.56 18.82
CA TYR A 153 13.48 -16.37 17.75
C TYR A 153 13.01 -17.70 17.13
N GLY A 154 13.93 -18.67 16.97
CA GLY A 154 13.60 -20.02 16.49
C GLY A 154 12.75 -20.83 17.49
N GLY A 155 13.05 -20.74 18.78
CA GLY A 155 12.30 -21.42 19.84
C GLY A 155 10.90 -20.84 20.04
N ALA A 156 10.75 -19.51 19.98
CA ALA A 156 9.45 -18.84 20.11
C ALA A 156 8.51 -19.08 18.93
N GLY A 157 9.03 -19.48 17.75
CA GLY A 157 8.21 -19.87 16.60
C GLY A 157 7.83 -21.35 16.55
N LEU A 158 8.43 -22.17 17.42
CA LEU A 158 8.16 -23.61 17.52
C LEU A 158 7.10 -23.96 18.58
N VAL A 159 6.77 -23.01 19.47
CA VAL A 159 5.71 -23.10 20.49
C VAL A 159 4.45 -22.42 19.98
#